data_AF-A0A2N4T100-F1
#
_entry.id   AF-A0A2N4T100-F1
#
_cell.length_a   1.000
_cell.length_b   1.000
_cell.length_c   1.000
_cell.angle_alpha   90.00
_cell.angle_beta   90.00
_cell.angle_gamma   90.00
#
_symmetry.space_group_name_H-M   'P 1'
#
loop_
_entity.id
_entity.type
_entity.pdbx_description
1 polymer ?
#
loop_
_entity_poly.entity_id
_entity_poly.type
_entity_poly.pdbx_seq_one_letter_code
_entity_poly.pdbx_strand_id
1 'polypeptide(L)'
;MSPHRWAKWWCPNDYYSEAAFKTLKYRPDFPDAFGSLEDARAFCAAFYRWYNTEHRHSGIGMHTPYDVHHGRAGAVRAARPVSLSQAYAATPERFDRKHTEPPEPARDRLDQPTRTEHSNPTDEMNQKVGRFRGEWPPKETRGW
;
A
#
# COMPACT_ATOMS: atom_id res chain seq x y z
N MET A 1 -42.59 13.36 -24.30
CA MET A 1 -41.34 14.15 -24.17
C MET A 1 -40.58 13.61 -22.98
N SER A 2 -39.49 12.88 -23.21
CA SER A 2 -38.67 12.26 -22.16
C SER A 2 -37.43 13.12 -21.94
N PRO A 3 -37.16 13.66 -20.74
CA PRO A 3 -36.01 14.52 -20.53
C PRO A 3 -34.71 13.70 -20.61
N HIS A 4 -33.81 14.17 -21.46
CA HIS A 4 -32.51 13.59 -21.73
C HIS A 4 -31.70 13.44 -20.44
N ARG A 5 -31.42 12.18 -20.08
CA ARG A 5 -30.53 11.80 -18.98
C ARG A 5 -29.09 11.89 -19.46
N TRP A 6 -28.45 13.06 -19.32
CA TRP A 6 -27.01 13.17 -19.55
C TRP A 6 -26.30 12.44 -18.41
N ALA A 7 -25.71 11.30 -18.76
CA ALA A 7 -24.95 10.45 -17.85
C ALA A 7 -23.80 11.25 -17.24
N LYS A 8 -23.89 11.49 -15.92
CA LYS A 8 -22.78 11.95 -15.09
C LYS A 8 -21.82 10.77 -14.96
N TRP A 9 -20.82 10.72 -15.82
CA TRP A 9 -19.70 9.78 -15.71
C TRP A 9 -18.87 10.18 -14.47
N TRP A 10 -19.23 9.63 -13.31
CA TRP A 10 -18.39 9.70 -12.13
C TRP A 10 -17.21 8.76 -12.36
N CYS A 11 -16.05 9.32 -12.73
CA CYS A 11 -14.79 8.57 -12.75
C CYS A 11 -14.23 8.58 -11.32
N PRO A 12 -14.18 7.45 -10.60
CA PRO A 12 -13.73 7.39 -9.21
C PRO A 12 -12.24 7.74 -9.01
N ASN A 13 -11.49 7.89 -10.10
CA ASN A 13 -10.03 7.99 -10.09
C ASN A 13 -9.51 9.44 -9.94
N ASP A 14 -10.37 10.45 -9.88
CA ASP A 14 -9.96 11.87 -9.74
C ASP A 14 -9.39 12.21 -8.35
N TYR A 15 -9.50 11.30 -7.37
CA TYR A 15 -9.03 11.56 -6.01
C TYR A 15 -7.51 11.83 -5.93
N TYR A 16 -6.72 11.17 -6.80
CA TYR A 16 -5.26 11.31 -6.78
C TYR A 16 -4.79 12.63 -7.41
N SER A 17 -5.42 13.07 -8.50
CA SER A 17 -5.16 14.37 -9.13
C SER A 17 -5.59 15.50 -8.21
N GLU A 18 -6.77 15.40 -7.58
CA GLU A 18 -7.30 16.40 -6.66
C GLU A 18 -6.35 16.67 -5.49
N ALA A 19 -5.77 15.62 -4.90
CA ALA A 19 -4.80 15.74 -3.82
C ALA A 19 -3.54 16.55 -4.23
N ALA A 20 -3.04 16.32 -5.44
CA ALA A 20 -1.90 17.05 -5.97
C ALA A 20 -2.23 18.52 -6.23
N PHE A 21 -3.39 18.82 -6.82
CA PHE A 21 -3.84 20.19 -7.08
C PHE A 21 -4.07 20.97 -5.79
N LYS A 22 -4.66 20.34 -4.77
CA LYS A 22 -4.83 20.96 -3.46
C LYS A 22 -3.47 21.32 -2.86
N THR A 23 -2.52 20.39 -2.89
CA THR A 23 -1.17 20.62 -2.35
C THR A 23 -0.44 21.74 -3.09
N LEU A 24 -0.59 21.80 -4.42
CA LEU A 24 -0.03 22.85 -5.25
C LEU A 24 -0.57 24.23 -4.86
N LYS A 25 -1.89 24.37 -4.73
CA LYS A 25 -2.57 25.64 -4.46
C LYS A 25 -2.21 26.26 -3.12
N TYR A 26 -2.03 25.45 -2.08
CA TYR A 26 -1.82 25.93 -0.72
C TYR A 26 -0.34 25.97 -0.30
N ARG A 27 0.58 25.75 -1.24
CA ARG A 27 2.02 25.87 -0.99
C ARG A 27 2.41 27.34 -0.88
N PRO A 28 3.26 27.74 0.09
CA PRO A 28 3.70 29.14 0.23
C PRO A 28 4.46 29.66 -1.00
N ASP A 29 5.12 28.77 -1.75
CA ASP A 29 5.89 29.13 -2.95
C ASP A 29 5.03 29.29 -4.20
N PHE A 30 3.71 29.06 -4.12
CA PHE A 30 2.81 29.18 -5.28
C PHE A 30 2.62 30.66 -5.64
N PRO A 31 2.97 31.10 -6.85
CA PRO A 31 2.92 32.52 -7.21
C PRO A 31 1.48 32.98 -7.48
N ASP A 32 1.21 34.26 -7.23
CA ASP A 32 -0.08 34.89 -7.57
C ASP A 32 -0.30 34.92 -9.09
N ALA A 33 0.77 35.06 -9.86
CA ALA A 33 0.77 34.99 -11.33
C ALA A 33 2.12 34.49 -11.85
N PHE A 34 2.10 33.77 -12.97
CA PHE A 34 3.32 33.41 -13.71
C PHE A 34 3.67 34.49 -14.73
N GLY A 35 4.97 34.76 -14.91
CA GLY A 35 5.47 35.73 -15.90
C GLY A 35 5.34 35.23 -17.35
N SER A 36 5.37 33.92 -17.55
CA SER A 36 5.26 33.27 -18.86
C SER A 36 4.77 31.82 -18.74
N LEU A 37 4.45 31.18 -19.87
CA LEU A 37 4.13 29.76 -19.93
C LEU A 37 5.35 28.88 -19.56
N GLU A 38 6.53 29.31 -19.98
CA GLU A 38 7.81 28.67 -19.66
C GLU A 38 8.04 28.65 -18.15
N ASP A 39 7.79 29.77 -17.47
CA ASP A 39 7.90 29.85 -16.00
C ASP A 39 6.92 28.90 -15.32
N ALA A 40 5.67 28.87 -15.78
CA ALA A 40 4.65 27.97 -15.26
C ALA A 40 5.07 26.49 -15.43
N ARG A 41 5.62 26.13 -16.59
CA ARG A 41 6.12 24.77 -16.85
C ARG A 41 7.31 24.41 -15.96
N ALA A 42 8.27 25.31 -15.80
CA ALA A 42 9.43 25.09 -14.95
C ALA A 42 9.02 24.90 -13.48
N PHE A 43 8.10 25.73 -13.00
CA PHE A 43 7.53 25.62 -11.66
C PHE A 43 6.81 24.28 -11.46
N CYS A 44 5.90 23.90 -12.37
CA CYS A 44 5.18 22.64 -12.28
C CYS A 44 6.12 21.42 -12.33
N ALA A 45 7.16 21.44 -13.17
CA ALA A 45 8.14 20.36 -13.24
C ALA A 45 8.90 20.20 -11.92
N ALA A 46 9.33 21.31 -11.31
CA ALA A 46 9.98 21.29 -10.00
C ALA A 46 9.01 20.81 -8.90
N PHE A 47 7.77 21.29 -8.93
CA PHE A 47 6.73 20.88 -7.99
C PHE A 47 6.46 19.37 -8.05
N TYR A 48 6.19 18.81 -9.23
CA TYR A 48 5.84 17.39 -9.34
C TYR A 48 7.02 16.47 -9.05
N ARG A 49 8.25 16.90 -9.35
CA ARG A 49 9.44 16.19 -8.88
C ARG A 49 9.42 16.07 -7.37
N TRP A 50 9.37 17.21 -6.67
CA TRP A 50 9.32 17.26 -5.21
C TRP A 50 8.11 16.48 -4.63
N TYR A 51 6.92 16.65 -5.20
CA TYR A 51 5.68 15.99 -4.76
C TYR A 51 5.80 14.46 -4.80
N ASN A 52 6.47 13.95 -5.82
CA ASN A 52 6.62 12.52 -6.04
C ASN A 52 7.78 11.90 -5.26
N THR A 53 8.89 12.62 -5.05
CA THR A 53 10.13 12.04 -4.50
C THR A 53 10.47 12.48 -3.08
N GLU A 54 9.87 13.57 -2.58
CA GLU A 54 10.24 14.17 -1.30
C GLU A 54 9.04 14.41 -0.39
N HIS A 55 7.90 14.85 -0.95
CA HIS A 55 6.70 15.10 -0.17
C HIS A 55 6.10 13.78 0.35
N ARG A 56 5.96 13.67 1.67
CA ARG A 56 5.41 12.49 2.35
C ARG A 56 3.92 12.66 2.61
N HIS A 57 3.15 11.64 2.23
CA HIS A 57 1.69 11.69 2.22
C HIS A 57 1.10 10.87 3.35
N SER A 58 0.29 11.50 4.19
CA SER A 58 -0.36 10.83 5.33
C SER A 58 -1.28 9.68 4.88
N GLY A 59 -2.02 9.86 3.77
CA GLY A 59 -2.93 8.85 3.22
C GLY A 59 -2.26 7.55 2.76
N ILE A 60 -0.93 7.57 2.56
CA ILE A 60 -0.13 6.39 2.23
C ILE A 60 0.96 6.13 3.28
N GLY A 61 0.69 6.42 4.56
CA GLY A 61 1.59 6.04 5.66
C GLY A 61 2.88 6.86 5.77
N MET A 62 2.84 8.11 5.29
CA MET A 62 4.00 9.01 5.19
C MET A 62 5.09 8.50 4.22
N HIS A 63 4.68 7.74 3.20
CA HIS A 63 5.55 7.41 2.07
C HIS A 63 5.46 8.48 0.98
N THR A 64 6.46 8.52 0.11
CA THR A 64 6.39 9.29 -1.13
C THR A 64 5.63 8.47 -2.19
N PRO A 65 4.95 9.10 -3.16
CA PRO A 65 4.30 8.38 -4.25
C PRO A 65 5.32 7.54 -5.03
N TYR A 66 6.56 8.03 -5.17
CA TYR A 66 7.66 7.28 -5.77
C TYR A 66 7.97 5.98 -5.02
N ASP A 67 8.04 6.00 -3.69
CA ASP A 67 8.30 4.79 -2.89
C ASP A 67 7.19 3.75 -3.04
N VAL A 68 5.94 4.20 -3.09
CA VAL A 68 4.79 3.31 -3.28
C VAL A 68 4.79 2.72 -4.68
N HIS A 69 4.96 3.57 -5.70
CA HIS A 69 4.99 3.15 -7.10
C HIS A 69 6.08 2.10 -7.38
N HIS A 70 7.25 2.25 -6.76
CA HIS A 70 8.39 1.33 -6.95
C HIS A 70 8.47 0.22 -5.90
N GLY A 71 7.43 0.02 -5.08
CA GLY A 71 7.38 -1.05 -4.08
C GLY A 71 8.37 -0.90 -2.91
N ARG A 72 8.99 0.27 -2.74
CA ARG A 72 9.96 0.56 -1.66
C ARG A 72 9.31 0.81 -0.30
N ALA A 73 8.01 1.08 -0.28
CA ALA A 73 7.26 1.37 0.94
C ALA A 73 7.45 0.29 2.03
N GLY A 74 7.52 -1.00 1.65
CA GLY A 74 7.75 -2.10 2.59
C GLY A 74 9.10 -1.99 3.32
N ALA A 75 10.18 -1.77 2.58
CA ALA A 75 11.52 -1.61 3.15
C ALA A 75 11.61 -0.38 4.06
N VAL A 76 11.04 0.75 3.63
CA VAL A 76 11.00 1.98 4.43
C VAL A 76 10.22 1.76 5.73
N ARG A 77 9.10 1.02 5.67
CA ARG A 77 8.30 0.69 6.84
C ARG A 77 9.05 -0.23 7.82
N ALA A 78 9.78 -1.22 7.31
CA ALA A 78 10.57 -2.13 8.13
C ALA A 78 11.75 -1.43 8.83
N ALA A 79 12.35 -0.41 8.20
CA ALA A 79 13.43 0.38 8.80
C ALA A 79 12.96 1.36 9.89
N ARG A 80 11.68 1.76 9.86
CA ARG A 80 11.13 2.84 10.71
C ARG A 80 11.28 2.60 12.22
N PRO A 81 10.98 1.41 12.76
CA PRO A 81 11.15 1.14 14.19
C PRO A 81 12.60 1.32 14.64
N VAL A 82 13.58 0.88 13.82
CA VAL A 82 15.01 1.01 14.14
C VAL A 82 15.41 2.47 14.26
N SER A 83 15.02 3.30 13.28
CA SER A 83 15.30 4.74 13.33
C SER A 83 14.62 5.44 14.51
N LEU A 84 13.38 5.03 14.85
CA LEU A 84 12.66 5.60 15.99
C LEU A 84 13.29 5.21 17.32
N SER A 85 13.77 3.97 17.47
CA SER A 85 14.50 3.54 18.67
C SER A 85 15.82 4.27 18.85
N GLN A 86 16.57 4.49 17.77
CA GLN A 86 17.79 5.29 17.83
C GLN A 86 17.51 6.73 18.25
N ALA A 87 16.48 7.36 17.68
CA ALA A 87 16.08 8.72 18.04
C ALA A 87 15.58 8.81 19.49
N TYR A 88 14.82 7.82 19.95
CA TYR A 88 14.34 7.74 21.33
C TYR A 88 15.50 7.58 22.32
N ALA A 89 16.47 6.71 22.02
CA ALA A 89 17.64 6.52 22.87
C ALA A 89 18.51 7.79 22.99
N ALA A 90 18.57 8.60 21.93
CA ALA A 90 19.34 9.84 21.92
C ALA A 90 18.68 10.98 22.73
N THR A 91 17.36 11.15 22.60
CA THR A 91 16.60 12.23 23.26
C THR A 91 15.25 11.73 23.75
N PRO A 92 15.17 10.99 24.87
CA PRO A 92 13.94 10.40 25.36
C PRO A 92 12.86 11.44 25.68
N GLU A 93 13.24 12.60 26.23
CA GLU A 93 12.35 13.70 26.64
C GLU A 93 11.55 14.31 25.49
N ARG A 94 11.96 14.09 24.23
CA ARG A 94 11.22 14.53 23.04
C ARG A 94 9.96 13.69 22.79
N PHE A 95 9.85 12.51 23.39
CA PHE A 95 8.80 11.54 23.08
C PHE A 95 7.78 11.41 24.21
N ASP A 96 6.61 12.02 24.04
CA ASP A 96 5.49 11.90 24.98
C ASP A 96 4.86 10.49 25.02
N ARG A 97 5.14 9.65 24.01
CA ARG A 97 4.60 8.29 23.87
C ARG A 97 5.72 7.32 23.50
N LYS A 98 5.58 6.07 23.97
CA LYS A 98 6.48 4.98 23.61
C LYS A 98 6.50 4.82 22.08
N HIS A 99 7.70 4.84 21.50
CA HIS A 99 7.89 4.63 20.07
C HIS A 99 7.67 3.16 19.69
N THR A 100 7.41 2.88 18.40
CA THR A 100 7.32 1.50 17.91
C THR A 100 8.70 0.86 17.97
N GLU A 101 8.84 -0.21 18.77
CA GLU A 101 10.08 -0.98 18.89
C GLU A 101 10.29 -1.87 17.65
N PRO A 102 11.54 -2.08 17.22
CA PRO A 102 11.89 -3.07 16.19
C PRO A 102 11.37 -4.45 16.57
N PRO A 103 10.90 -5.24 15.59
CA PRO A 103 10.63 -6.65 15.85
C PRO A 103 11.92 -7.30 16.35
N GLU A 104 11.82 -8.23 17.31
CA GLU A 104 12.96 -9.06 17.68
C GLU A 104 13.50 -9.73 16.40
N PRO A 105 14.83 -9.78 16.22
CA PRO A 105 15.40 -10.50 15.09
C PRO A 105 14.82 -11.91 15.13
N ALA A 106 14.35 -12.41 13.98
CA ALA A 106 13.89 -13.77 13.87
C ALA A 106 15.01 -14.66 14.43
N ARG A 107 14.75 -15.31 15.56
CA ARG A 107 15.65 -16.34 16.07
C ARG A 107 15.65 -17.39 14.98
N ASP A 108 16.72 -17.45 14.19
CA ASP A 108 16.92 -18.50 13.23
C ASP A 108 16.66 -19.81 13.97
N ARG A 109 15.60 -20.51 13.57
CA ARG A 109 15.29 -21.86 14.05
C ARG A 109 16.27 -22.84 13.38
N LEU A 110 17.56 -22.48 13.35
CA LEU A 110 18.68 -23.33 12.98
C LEU A 110 19.08 -24.17 14.19
N ASP A 111 18.12 -24.93 14.72
CA ASP A 111 18.34 -26.28 15.28
C ASP A 111 16.98 -26.83 15.74
N GLN A 112 16.19 -27.36 14.81
CA GLN A 112 15.25 -28.40 15.19
C GLN A 112 15.58 -29.60 14.31
N PRO A 113 16.02 -30.73 14.88
CA PRO A 113 16.09 -31.95 14.09
C PRO A 113 14.66 -32.21 13.62
N THR A 114 14.43 -32.09 12.32
CA THR A 114 13.20 -32.54 11.71
C THR A 114 13.03 -33.99 12.10
N ARG A 115 12.08 -34.30 12.98
CA ARG A 115 11.68 -35.67 13.23
C ARG A 115 11.00 -36.13 11.94
N THR A 116 11.77 -36.77 11.07
CA THR A 116 11.27 -37.38 9.84
C THR A 116 10.43 -38.59 10.25
N GLU A 117 9.17 -38.37 10.58
CA GLU A 117 8.20 -39.44 10.66
C GLU A 117 7.77 -39.75 9.23
N HIS A 118 8.43 -40.75 8.64
CA HIS A 118 7.97 -41.38 7.41
C HIS A 118 6.69 -42.16 7.72
N SER A 119 5.52 -41.57 7.47
CA SER A 119 4.28 -42.34 7.35
C SER A 119 4.17 -42.89 5.93
N ASN A 120 4.03 -44.21 5.83
CA ASN A 120 3.89 -44.92 4.55
C ASN A 120 2.57 -44.52 3.85
N PRO A 121 2.57 -44.27 2.54
CA PRO A 121 1.42 -43.70 1.81
C PRO A 121 0.29 -44.69 1.49
N THR A 122 0.19 -45.83 2.17
CA THR A 122 -0.75 -46.90 1.79
C THR A 122 -2.02 -46.96 2.63
N ASP A 123 -2.10 -46.25 3.77
CA ASP A 123 -3.25 -46.36 4.69
C ASP A 123 -4.39 -45.34 4.42
N GLU A 124 -4.14 -44.23 3.72
CA GLU A 124 -5.16 -43.18 3.56
C GLU A 124 -6.15 -43.41 2.40
N MET A 125 -5.79 -44.23 1.40
CA MET A 125 -6.65 -44.48 0.24
C MET A 125 -7.84 -45.41 0.55
N ASN A 126 -7.74 -46.27 1.57
CA ASN A 126 -8.82 -47.23 1.91
C ASN A 126 -9.96 -46.60 2.73
N GLN A 127 -9.80 -45.40 3.27
CA GLN A 127 -10.84 -44.78 4.11
C GLN A 127 -11.80 -43.86 3.34
N LYS A 128 -11.45 -43.42 2.12
CA LYS A 128 -12.27 -42.46 1.34
C LYS A 128 -13.09 -43.05 0.20
N VAL A 129 -12.95 -44.33 -0.16
CA VAL A 129 -13.67 -44.93 -1.31
C VAL A 129 -15.11 -45.37 -0.96
N GLY A 130 -15.53 -45.33 0.31
CA GLY A 130 -16.83 -45.86 0.73
C GLY A 130 -18.05 -44.92 0.68
N ARG A 131 -17.94 -43.64 0.29
CA ARG A 131 -19.01 -42.64 0.56
C ARG A 131 -19.41 -41.73 -0.60
N PHE A 132 -19.36 -42.18 -1.85
CA PHE A 132 -19.96 -41.39 -2.95
C PHE A 132 -20.58 -42.29 -4.03
N ARG A 133 -21.79 -42.81 -3.75
CA ARG A 133 -22.79 -43.06 -4.80
C ARG A 133 -23.90 -42.03 -4.62
N GLY A 134 -23.97 -41.06 -5.51
CA GLY A 134 -25.02 -40.04 -5.52
C GLY A 134 -24.83 -39.08 -6.70
N GLU A 135 -25.84 -39.03 -7.56
CA GLU A 135 -25.90 -38.32 -8.84
C GLU A 135 -25.78 -36.80 -8.68
N TRP A 136 -25.18 -36.14 -9.68
CA TRP A 136 -25.03 -34.67 -9.73
C TRP A 136 -26.31 -34.00 -10.25
N PRO A 137 -26.80 -32.91 -9.63
CA PRO A 137 -27.95 -32.16 -10.15
C PRO A 137 -27.55 -31.29 -11.36
N PRO A 138 -28.44 -31.08 -12.34
CA PRO A 138 -28.13 -30.30 -13.54
C PRO A 138 -28.13 -28.78 -13.26
N LYS A 139 -27.11 -28.13 -13.81
CA LYS A 139 -26.84 -26.69 -13.87
C LYS A 139 -27.99 -25.88 -14.51
N GLU A 140 -28.56 -24.93 -13.76
CA GLU A 140 -29.43 -23.89 -14.31
C GLU A 140 -28.60 -22.79 -14.98
N THR A 141 -28.86 -22.54 -16.27
CA THR A 141 -28.39 -21.37 -17.00
C THR A 141 -29.44 -20.27 -16.91
N ARG A 142 -29.13 -19.13 -16.26
CA ARG A 142 -29.91 -17.91 -16.43
C ARG A 142 -29.22 -16.99 -17.43
N GLY A 143 -29.95 -16.72 -18.51
CA GLY A 143 -29.58 -15.77 -19.56
C GLY A 143 -29.68 -14.32 -19.09
N TRP A 144 -29.05 -13.48 -19.92
CA TRP A 144 -28.81 -12.04 -19.83
C TRP A 144 -29.98 -11.17 -19.36
#